data_AF-A0A7C7QNW0-F1
#
_entry.id   AF-A0A7C7QNW0-F1
#
_cell.length_a   1.000
_cell.length_b   1.000
_cell.length_c   1.000
_cell.angle_alpha   90.00
_cell.angle_beta   90.00
_cell.angle_gamma   90.00
#
_symmetry.space_group_name_H-M   'P 1'
#
loop_
_entity.id
_entity.type
_entity.pdbx_description
1 polymer ?
#
loop_
_entity_poly.entity_id
_entity_poly.type
_entity_poly.pdbx_seq_one_letter_code
_entity_poly.pdbx_strand_id
1 'polypeptide(L)'
;MSRGNKWVQAASMIIAVFSQKDLDCLIKGREYFLFDTGMATAFMLLRATEPGLVAHPIAGFNEEAVKEILGIPEEMRLITLVIVGKHSETISPLLSEKQAESEKKRPERLPLEEFAYVNRFTPRE
;
A
#
# COMPACT_ATOMS: atom_id res chain seq x y z
N MET A 1 -1.23 -15.22 5.08
CA MET A 1 -0.78 -14.30 4.00
C MET A 1 -0.74 -15.04 2.67
N SER A 2 -0.82 -14.33 1.54
CA SER A 2 -0.67 -14.95 0.22
C SER A 2 0.76 -15.48 0.00
N ARG A 3 0.93 -16.46 -0.90
CA ARG A 3 2.25 -17.01 -1.25
C ARG A 3 3.23 -15.95 -1.77
N GLY A 4 2.72 -14.89 -2.39
CA GLY A 4 3.53 -13.77 -2.90
C GLY A 4 4.11 -12.85 -1.83
N ASN A 5 3.60 -12.91 -0.59
CA ASN A 5 3.98 -12.02 0.51
C ASN A 5 4.91 -12.69 1.54
N LYS A 6 5.62 -13.76 1.17
CA LYS A 6 6.57 -14.44 2.09
C LYS A 6 7.67 -13.52 2.61
N TRP A 7 8.13 -12.58 1.78
CA TRP A 7 9.17 -11.60 2.12
C TRP A 7 8.82 -10.71 3.33
N VAL A 8 7.53 -10.59 3.67
CA VAL A 8 7.06 -9.84 4.83
C VAL A 8 7.58 -10.37 6.15
N GLN A 9 7.97 -11.65 6.22
CA GLN A 9 8.55 -12.26 7.42
C GLN A 9 9.91 -11.64 7.81
N ALA A 10 10.59 -10.98 6.89
CA ALA A 10 11.86 -10.29 7.15
C ALA A 10 11.66 -8.82 7.56
N ALA A 11 10.42 -8.34 7.68
CA ALA A 11 10.13 -6.96 8.05
C ALA A 11 10.52 -6.66 9.50
N SER A 12 10.95 -5.43 9.77
CA SER A 12 11.24 -4.97 11.12
C SER A 12 9.97 -4.50 11.85
N MET A 13 8.96 -4.06 11.10
CA MET A 13 7.70 -3.54 11.62
C MET A 13 6.61 -3.66 10.56
N ILE A 14 5.37 -3.84 11.00
CA ILE A 14 4.17 -3.79 10.16
C ILE A 14 3.23 -2.75 10.75
N ILE A 15 2.77 -1.82 9.92
CA ILE A 15 1.80 -0.79 10.31
C ILE A 15 0.45 -1.16 9.69
N ALA A 16 -0.57 -1.33 10.53
CA ALA A 16 -1.94 -1.49 10.07
C ALA A 16 -2.57 -0.12 9.82
N VAL A 17 -3.02 0.12 8.59
CA VAL A 17 -3.69 1.37 8.19
C VAL A 17 -5.17 1.07 8.02
N PHE A 18 -6.00 1.66 8.87
CA PHE A 18 -7.44 1.40 8.90
C PHE A 18 -8.22 2.68 9.18
N SER A 19 -9.45 2.72 8.71
CA SER A 19 -10.38 3.83 8.93
C SER A 19 -11.81 3.35 8.68
N GLN A 20 -12.81 4.21 8.89
CA GLN A 20 -14.22 3.92 8.64
C GLN A 20 -14.92 5.13 8.03
N LYS A 21 -16.07 4.88 7.40
CA LYS A 21 -16.78 5.85 6.56
C LYS A 21 -17.13 7.15 7.29
N ASP A 22 -17.56 7.05 8.55
CA ASP A 22 -18.01 8.14 9.42
C ASP A 22 -16.88 8.89 10.11
N LEU A 23 -15.61 8.48 9.94
CA LEU A 23 -14.44 9.25 10.39
C LEU A 23 -14.00 10.33 9.39
N ASP A 24 -14.74 10.49 8.28
CA ASP A 24 -14.42 11.48 7.26
C ASP A 24 -15.68 11.93 6.50
N CYS A 25 -15.50 12.80 5.51
CA CYS A 25 -16.53 13.44 4.75
C CYS A 25 -17.37 12.42 3.96
N LEU A 26 -18.67 12.42 4.25
CA LEU A 26 -19.69 11.73 3.48
C LEU A 26 -20.54 12.77 2.73
N ILE A 27 -20.18 13.05 1.48
CA ILE A 27 -20.81 14.13 0.71
C ILE A 27 -21.33 13.66 -0.64
N LYS A 28 -22.66 13.71 -0.80
CA LYS A 28 -23.36 13.33 -2.04
C LYS A 28 -22.96 11.92 -2.52
N GLY A 29 -22.89 10.96 -1.59
CA GLY A 29 -22.51 9.57 -1.87
C GLY A 29 -21.01 9.35 -2.09
N ARG A 30 -20.17 10.37 -1.90
CA ARG A 30 -18.70 10.22 -1.92
C ARG A 30 -18.20 9.97 -0.51
N GLU A 31 -17.43 8.89 -0.36
CA GLU A 31 -16.81 8.46 0.89
C GLU A 31 -15.32 8.82 0.84
N TYR A 32 -14.88 9.76 1.68
CA TYR A 32 -13.51 10.30 1.60
C TYR A 32 -12.49 9.54 2.45
N PHE A 33 -12.94 8.76 3.44
CA PHE A 33 -12.07 8.13 4.43
C PHE A 33 -10.91 7.31 3.81
N LEU A 34 -11.12 6.65 2.67
CA LEU A 34 -10.07 5.92 1.95
C LEU A 34 -9.07 6.85 1.26
N PHE A 35 -9.56 7.94 0.66
CA PHE A 35 -8.75 8.91 -0.06
C PHE A 35 -7.85 9.69 0.91
N ASP A 36 -8.43 10.22 1.99
CA ASP A 36 -7.68 11.00 2.99
C ASP A 36 -6.68 10.12 3.75
N THR A 37 -7.08 8.90 4.13
CA THR A 37 -6.15 7.93 4.73
C THR A 37 -5.05 7.53 3.74
N GLY A 38 -5.36 7.45 2.44
CA GLY A 38 -4.38 7.23 1.38
C GLY A 38 -3.35 8.36 1.27
N MET A 39 -3.77 9.62 1.37
CA MET A 39 -2.87 10.78 1.39
C MET A 39 -1.97 10.77 2.63
N ALA A 40 -2.54 10.50 3.81
CA ALA A 40 -1.77 10.37 5.05
C ALA A 40 -0.74 9.24 4.96
N THR A 41 -1.13 8.11 4.39
CA THR A 41 -0.23 6.98 4.12
C THR A 41 0.89 7.40 3.19
N ALA A 42 0.60 8.11 2.10
CA ALA A 42 1.62 8.59 1.15
C ALA A 42 2.68 9.48 1.83
N PHE A 43 2.29 10.39 2.72
CA PHE A 43 3.25 11.20 3.49
C PHE A 43 4.10 10.35 4.44
N MET A 44 3.51 9.35 5.09
CA MET A 44 4.27 8.40 5.91
C MET A 44 5.30 7.63 5.06
N LEU A 45 4.93 7.18 3.85
CA LEU A 45 5.85 6.48 2.94
C LEU A 45 7.02 7.39 2.51
N LEU A 46 6.74 8.64 2.15
CA LEU A 46 7.76 9.63 1.80
C LEU A 46 8.71 9.88 2.98
N ARG A 47 8.16 10.08 4.18
CA ARG A 47 8.96 10.30 5.38
C ARG A 47 9.79 9.08 5.79
N ALA A 48 9.30 7.86 5.58
CA ALA A 48 10.07 6.63 5.81
C ALA A 48 11.20 6.46 4.79
N THR A 49 10.99 6.90 3.55
CA THR A 49 12.00 6.83 2.49
C THR A 49 13.18 7.75 2.76
N GLU A 50 12.94 8.94 3.33
CA GLU A 50 13.98 9.94 3.63
C GLU A 50 15.16 9.43 4.50
N PRO A 51 14.95 8.71 5.62
CA PRO A 51 16.03 8.07 6.39
C PRO A 51 16.49 6.71 5.81
N GLY A 52 16.05 6.35 4.60
CA GLY A 52 16.47 5.11 3.91
C GLY A 52 15.71 3.85 4.34
N LEU A 53 14.49 3.97 4.88
CA LEU A 53 13.63 2.82 5.12
C LEU A 53 12.81 2.49 3.87
N VAL A 54 12.52 1.20 3.71
CA VAL A 54 11.49 0.72 2.79
C VAL A 54 10.16 0.72 3.55
N ALA A 55 9.13 1.31 2.96
CA ALA A 55 7.75 1.24 3.43
C ALA A 55 6.86 0.79 2.27
N HIS A 56 6.41 -0.48 2.33
CA HIS A 56 5.72 -1.13 1.21
C HIS A 56 4.26 -1.46 1.60
N PRO A 57 3.26 -0.71 1.10
CA PRO A 57 1.86 -1.05 1.32
C PRO A 57 1.46 -2.30 0.52
N ILE A 58 0.83 -3.28 1.19
CA ILE A 58 0.32 -4.50 0.58
C ILE A 58 -1.19 -4.62 0.76
N ALA A 59 -1.85 -5.38 -0.13
CA ALA A 59 -3.25 -5.77 -0.01
C ALA A 59 -3.45 -7.29 0.13
N GLY A 60 -2.39 -8.10 -0.06
CA GLY A 60 -2.46 -9.56 -0.06
C GLY A 60 -2.43 -10.20 1.33
N PHE A 61 -3.42 -9.91 2.18
CA PHE A 61 -3.58 -10.46 3.53
C PHE A 61 -5.05 -10.87 3.79
N ASN A 62 -5.29 -11.60 4.88
CA ASN A 62 -6.65 -11.85 5.37
C ASN A 62 -7.01 -10.71 6.33
N GLU A 63 -7.93 -9.85 5.92
CA GLU A 63 -8.34 -8.69 6.70
C GLU A 63 -8.97 -9.07 8.04
N GLU A 64 -9.95 -9.98 8.05
CA GLU A 64 -10.66 -10.40 9.27
C GLU A 64 -9.69 -10.94 10.31
N ALA A 65 -8.77 -11.84 9.90
CA ALA A 65 -7.77 -12.41 10.80
C ALA A 65 -6.83 -11.34 11.38
N VAL A 66 -6.42 -10.34 10.59
CA VAL A 66 -5.55 -9.27 11.10
C VAL A 66 -6.31 -8.37 12.06
N LYS A 67 -7.58 -8.08 11.76
CA LYS A 67 -8.43 -7.28 12.65
C LYS A 67 -8.65 -7.98 13.98
N GLU A 68 -8.91 -9.28 13.97
CA GLU A 68 -9.02 -10.10 15.19
C GLU A 68 -7.74 -10.04 16.02
N ILE A 69 -6.57 -10.28 15.40
CA ILE A 69 -5.27 -10.26 16.09
C ILE A 69 -4.97 -8.89 16.71
N LEU A 70 -5.30 -7.80 16.01
CA LEU A 70 -5.00 -6.43 16.43
C LEU A 70 -6.12 -5.78 17.26
N GLY A 71 -7.25 -6.45 17.45
CA GLY A 71 -8.43 -5.89 18.12
C GLY A 71 -9.05 -4.70 17.36
N ILE A 72 -8.96 -4.68 16.03
CA ILE A 72 -9.57 -3.64 15.20
C ILE A 72 -11.07 -3.94 15.05
N PRO A 73 -11.98 -2.99 15.35
CA PRO A 73 -13.42 -3.20 15.26
C PRO A 73 -13.90 -3.68 13.88
N GLU A 74 -14.94 -4.51 13.84
CA GLU A 74 -15.44 -5.17 12.62
C GLU A 74 -15.94 -4.16 11.56
N GLU A 75 -16.45 -3.02 12.00
CA GLU A 75 -16.93 -1.93 11.17
C GLU A 75 -15.82 -1.16 10.44
N MET A 76 -14.58 -1.19 10.97
CA MET A 76 -13.46 -0.47 10.37
C MET A 76 -12.89 -1.23 9.16
N ARG A 77 -12.57 -0.51 8.10
CA ARG A 77 -11.84 -1.08 6.96
C ARG A 77 -10.35 -1.08 7.28
N LEU A 78 -9.73 -2.26 7.30
CA LEU A 78 -8.28 -2.37 7.26
C LEU A 78 -7.82 -2.24 5.81
N ILE A 79 -7.41 -1.02 5.45
CA ILE A 79 -7.13 -0.59 4.08
C ILE A 79 -5.87 -1.26 3.53
N THR A 80 -4.79 -1.24 4.32
CA THR A 80 -3.50 -1.81 3.91
C THR A 80 -2.64 -2.16 5.13
N LEU A 81 -1.68 -3.06 4.91
CA LEU A 81 -0.55 -3.23 5.80
C LEU A 81 0.68 -2.61 5.15
N VAL A 82 1.35 -1.72 5.85
CA VAL A 82 2.63 -1.13 5.40
C VAL A 82 3.77 -1.89 6.03
N ILE A 83 4.55 -2.56 5.19
CA ILE A 83 5.67 -3.39 5.61
C ILE A 83 6.91 -2.51 5.66
N VAL A 84 7.51 -2.38 6.85
CA VAL A 84 8.63 -1.48 7.11
C VAL A 84 9.89 -2.26 7.44
N GLY A 85 10.99 -1.86 6.80
CA GLY A 85 12.31 -2.44 7.06
C GLY A 85 13.42 -1.63 6.40
N LYS A 86 14.66 -2.13 6.50
CA LYS A 86 15.77 -1.61 5.72
C LYS A 86 15.93 -2.43 4.44
N HIS A 87 16.35 -1.76 3.37
CA HIS A 87 16.72 -2.46 2.14
C HIS A 87 17.91 -3.39 2.42
N SER A 88 17.82 -4.62 1.95
CA SER A 88 18.91 -5.59 2.08
C SER A 88 20.01 -5.30 1.07
N GLU A 89 21.27 -5.52 1.43
CA GLU A 89 22.41 -5.43 0.49
C GLU A 89 22.41 -6.59 -0.51
N THR A 90 21.79 -7.72 -0.14
CA THR A 90 21.66 -8.91 -0.98
C THR A 90 20.19 -9.25 -1.26
N ILE A 91 19.94 -9.89 -2.40
CA ILE A 91 18.60 -10.36 -2.77
C ILE A 91 18.17 -11.45 -1.79
N SER A 92 17.03 -11.23 -1.12
CA SER A 92 16.50 -12.17 -0.15
C SER A 92 16.03 -13.47 -0.84
N PRO A 93 16.31 -14.65 -0.27
CA PRO A 93 15.79 -15.94 -0.76
C PRO A 93 14.26 -16.06 -0.61
N LEU A 94 13.61 -15.13 0.10
CA LEU A 94 12.15 -15.08 0.22
C LEU A 94 11.45 -14.46 -1.00
N LEU A 95 12.21 -13.84 -1.91
CA LEU A 95 11.69 -13.27 -3.14
C LEU A 95 11.59 -14.36 -4.22
N SER A 96 10.50 -14.36 -4.98
CA SER A 96 10.41 -15.12 -6.23
C SER A 96 11.34 -14.53 -7.29
N GLU A 97 11.65 -15.28 -8.36
CA GLU A 97 12.49 -14.79 -9.47
C GLU A 97 11.97 -13.47 -10.05
N LYS A 98 10.67 -13.37 -10.29
CA LYS A 98 10.01 -12.14 -10.78
C LYS A 98 10.17 -10.97 -9.79
N GLN A 99 10.08 -11.24 -8.49
CA GLN A 99 10.27 -10.21 -7.46
C GLN A 99 11.73 -9.75 -7.40
N ALA A 100 12.69 -10.70 -7.47
CA ALA A 100 14.11 -10.39 -7.51
C ALA A 100 14.51 -9.56 -8.75
N GLU A 101 13.88 -9.81 -9.90
CA GLU A 101 14.05 -8.99 -11.11
C GLU A 101 13.46 -7.58 -10.92
N SER A 102 12.24 -7.50 -10.40
CA SER A 102 11.52 -6.23 -10.19
C SER A 102 12.16 -5.35 -9.11
N GLU A 103 12.85 -5.94 -8.14
CA GLU A 103 13.63 -5.23 -7.11
C GLU A 103 14.75 -4.40 -7.73
N LYS A 104 15.41 -4.94 -8.76
CA LYS A 104 16.50 -4.28 -9.48
C LYS A 104 16.00 -3.25 -10.48
N LYS A 105 14.89 -3.56 -11.16
CA LYS A 105 14.32 -2.71 -12.21
C LYS A 105 12.86 -2.42 -11.90
N ARG A 106 12.60 -1.19 -11.49
CA ARG A 106 11.23 -0.71 -11.27
C ARG A 106 10.46 -0.73 -12.60
N PRO A 107 9.23 -1.29 -12.64
CA PRO A 107 8.40 -1.25 -13.82
C PRO A 107 8.11 0.20 -14.25
N GLU A 108 8.07 0.43 -15.55
CA GLU A 108 7.71 1.71 -16.13
C GLU A 108 6.30 2.12 -15.69
N ARG A 109 6.09 3.44 -15.57
CA ARG A 109 4.77 4.01 -15.35
C ARG A 109 4.10 4.24 -16.69
N LEU A 110 2.77 4.26 -16.69
CA LEU A 110 2.03 4.71 -17.87
C LEU A 110 2.46 6.14 -18.24
N PRO A 111 2.55 6.47 -19.54
CA PRO A 111 2.70 7.83 -20.02
C PRO A 111 1.64 8.79 -19.44
N LEU A 112 1.89 10.09 -19.43
CA LEU A 112 0.99 11.05 -18.78
C LEU A 112 -0.37 11.11 -19.48
N GLU A 113 -0.35 11.12 -20.81
CA GLU A 113 -1.49 11.13 -21.72
C GLU A 113 -2.42 9.92 -21.55
N GLU A 114 -1.94 8.87 -20.88
CA GLU A 114 -2.71 7.66 -20.62
C GLU A 114 -3.68 7.79 -19.45
N PHE A 115 -3.46 8.74 -18.52
CA PHE A 115 -4.29 8.91 -17.32
C PHE A 115 -4.60 10.37 -16.95
N ALA A 116 -3.98 11.35 -17.61
CA ALA A 116 -4.24 12.78 -17.42
C ALA A 116 -4.81 13.39 -18.70
N TYR A 117 -5.88 14.17 -18.55
CA TYR A 117 -6.61 14.77 -19.67
C TYR A 117 -6.76 16.28 -19.48
N VAL A 118 -6.58 17.03 -20.56
CA VAL A 118 -6.71 18.49 -20.55
C VAL A 118 -8.13 18.87 -20.97
N ASN A 119 -8.83 19.60 -20.11
CA ASN A 119 -10.21 20.07 -20.27
C ASN A 119 -11.32 19.01 -20.28
N ARG A 120 -11.17 17.90 -21.01
CA ARG A 120 -12.19 16.85 -21.16
C ARG A 120 -11.56 15.47 -21.19
N PHE A 121 -12.30 14.47 -20.70
CA PHE A 121 -11.90 13.07 -20.85
C PHE A 121 -11.85 12.70 -22.34
N THR A 122 -10.75 12.06 -22.75
CA THR A 122 -10.56 11.56 -24.10
C THR A 122 -10.45 10.04 -24.02
N PRO A 123 -11.49 9.29 -24.45
CA PRO A 123 -11.41 7.83 -24.52
C PRO A 123 -10.24 7.42 -25.43
N ARG A 124 -9.64 6.26 -25.13
CA ARG A 124 -8.70 5.64 -26.07
C ARG A 124 -9.49 4.96 -27.19
N GLU A 125 -8.97 5.07 -28.41
CA GLU A 125 -9.36 4.18 -29.52
C GLU A 125 -8.78 2.78 -29.33
#